data_AF-C7M1R7-F1
#
_entry.id   AF-C7M1R7-F1
#
_cell.length_a   1.000
_cell.length_b   1.000
_cell.length_c   1.000
_cell.angle_alpha   90.00
_cell.angle_beta   90.00
_cell.angle_gamma   90.00
#
_symmetry.space_group_name_H-M   'P 1'
#
loop_
_entity.id
_entity.type
_entity.pdbx_description
1 polymer ?
#
loop_
_entity_poly.entity_id
_entity_poly.type
_entity_poly.pdbx_seq_one_letter_code
_entity_poly.pdbx_strand_id
1 'polypeptide(L)'
;MRRRAFVALGANLGDRARTLDAALGAIGEVVAVSNLYETEPVGGPGAQPRYLNAVCELRTDRSPFRLLDDLLALEARHGRQRSVPNAPRTLDLDVVWMDGVVVSSPPRLVVPHPRAFGRSFVLWPLADLDAALARSLAGGSLAHLERPPVVAHAAGCAWTR
;
A
#
# COMPACT_ATOMS: atom_id res chain seq x y z
N MET A 1 -21.40 -1.13 -10.90
CA MET A 1 -21.22 -1.86 -9.62
C MET A 1 -19.90 -1.42 -9.01
N ARG A 2 -19.86 -1.15 -7.70
CA ARG A 2 -18.61 -0.83 -6.99
C ARG A 2 -17.83 -2.14 -6.75
N ARG A 3 -16.53 -2.12 -7.01
CA ARG A 3 -15.60 -3.23 -6.84
C ARG A 3 -14.79 -3.05 -5.56
N ARG A 4 -14.34 -4.17 -5.01
CA ARG A 4 -13.36 -4.22 -3.94
C ARG A 4 -11.96 -4.04 -4.52
N ALA A 5 -11.12 -3.25 -3.87
CA ALA A 5 -9.73 -3.06 -4.26
C ALA A 5 -8.83 -2.94 -3.03
N PHE A 6 -7.58 -3.37 -3.16
CA PHE A 6 -6.55 -3.21 -2.13
C PHE A 6 -5.47 -2.26 -2.61
N VAL A 7 -5.17 -1.26 -1.78
CA VAL A 7 -4.09 -0.30 -2.03
C VAL A 7 -3.09 -0.40 -0.90
N ALA A 8 -1.81 -0.58 -1.23
CA ALA A 8 -0.71 -0.47 -0.27
C ALA A 8 -0.33 1.00 -0.12
N LEU A 9 0.00 1.41 1.11
CA LEU A 9 0.44 2.75 1.46
C LEU A 9 1.79 2.67 2.17
N GLY A 10 2.71 3.58 1.85
CA GLY A 10 4.03 3.65 2.47
C GLY A 10 4.55 5.08 2.60
N ALA A 11 5.24 5.37 3.71
CA ALA A 11 5.89 6.67 3.94
C ALA A 11 7.16 6.50 4.78
N ASN A 12 8.27 7.14 4.39
CA ASN A 12 9.49 7.18 5.21
C ASN A 12 10.08 8.59 5.43
N LEU A 13 9.42 9.64 4.93
CA LEU A 13 9.82 11.02 5.16
C LEU A 13 8.75 11.79 5.94
N GLY A 14 9.19 12.78 6.71
CA GLY A 14 8.31 13.69 7.44
C GLY A 14 7.45 12.99 8.51
N ASP A 15 6.26 13.54 8.74
CA ASP A 15 5.26 12.93 9.64
C ASP A 15 4.56 11.77 8.91
N ARG A 16 5.20 10.60 8.93
CA ARG A 16 4.79 9.39 8.21
C ARG A 16 3.37 8.97 8.58
N ALA A 17 3.04 8.91 9.87
CA ALA A 17 1.74 8.44 10.33
C ALA A 17 0.61 9.40 9.91
N ARG A 18 0.80 10.70 10.12
CA ARG A 18 -0.16 11.72 9.70
C ARG A 18 -0.35 11.77 8.18
N THR A 19 0.73 11.54 7.43
CA THR A 19 0.66 11.49 5.96
C THR A 19 -0.18 10.31 5.47
N LEU A 20 -0.01 9.13 6.08
CA LEU A 20 -0.81 7.96 5.76
C LEU A 20 -2.29 8.15 6.15
N ASP A 21 -2.56 8.75 7.31
CA ASP A 21 -3.93 9.07 7.75
C ASP A 21 -4.62 10.07 6.81
N ALA A 22 -3.92 11.15 6.44
CA ALA A 22 -4.42 12.12 5.48
C ALA A 22 -4.70 11.50 4.10
N ALA A 23 -3.83 10.57 3.65
CA ALA A 23 -4.04 9.84 2.42
C ALA A 23 -5.30 8.97 2.50
N LEU A 24 -5.53 8.23 3.59
CA LEU A 24 -6.73 7.44 3.82
C LEU A 24 -8.01 8.29 3.82
N GLY A 25 -7.96 9.51 4.36
CA GLY A 25 -9.08 10.46 4.32
C GLY A 25 -9.41 10.98 2.91
N ALA A 26 -8.46 10.92 1.97
CA ALA A 26 -8.58 11.50 0.63
C ALA A 26 -8.66 10.46 -0.50
N ILE A 27 -8.41 9.18 -0.22
CA ILE A 27 -8.30 8.11 -1.24
C ILE A 27 -9.65 7.64 -1.78
N GLY A 28 -10.74 7.84 -1.02
CA GLY A 28 -12.11 7.45 -1.38
C GLY A 28 -12.82 6.71 -0.26
N GLU A 29 -13.74 5.80 -0.61
CA GLU A 29 -14.50 4.98 0.34
C GLU A 29 -13.62 3.82 0.86
N VAL A 30 -12.96 4.06 2.01
CA VAL A 30 -12.19 3.05 2.75
C VAL A 30 -13.15 2.19 3.58
N VAL A 31 -13.07 0.87 3.39
CA VAL A 31 -13.88 -0.12 4.11
C VAL A 31 -13.15 -0.61 5.37
N ALA A 32 -11.84 -0.87 5.23
CA ALA A 32 -10.99 -1.36 6.32
C ALA A 32 -9.52 -1.00 6.08
N VAL A 33 -8.73 -1.05 7.15
CA VAL A 33 -7.27 -0.82 7.10
C VAL A 33 -6.55 -1.88 7.95
N SER A 34 -5.44 -2.40 7.43
CA SER A 34 -4.57 -3.38 8.09
C SER A 34 -3.69 -2.75 9.15
N ASN A 35 -3.10 -3.48 10.10
CA ASN A 35 -2.18 -2.89 11.08
C ASN A 35 -1.10 -1.97 10.47
N LEU A 36 -0.56 -1.04 11.26
CA LEU A 36 0.58 -0.21 10.83
C LEU A 36 1.88 -0.93 11.14
N TYR A 37 2.73 -1.10 10.14
CA TYR A 37 3.99 -1.84 10.22
C TYR A 37 5.18 -0.91 9.99
N GLU A 38 6.28 -1.11 10.73
CA GLU A 38 7.52 -0.37 10.48
C GLU A 38 8.62 -1.27 9.91
N THR A 39 9.14 -0.95 8.71
CA THR A 39 10.10 -1.80 8.00
C THR A 39 11.36 -1.04 7.60
N GLU A 40 12.46 -1.78 7.45
CA GLU A 40 13.64 -1.24 6.78
C GLU A 40 13.33 -0.93 5.30
N PRO A 41 13.98 0.08 4.71
CA PRO A 41 13.96 0.33 3.27
C PRO A 41 14.44 -0.90 2.49
N VAL A 42 13.80 -1.20 1.36
CA VAL A 42 14.33 -2.21 0.44
C VAL A 42 14.95 -1.55 -0.78
N GLY A 43 16.29 -1.43 -0.74
CA GLY A 43 17.09 -0.80 -1.78
C GLY A 43 17.04 0.73 -1.77
N GLY A 44 17.54 1.34 -2.85
CA GLY A 44 17.62 2.80 -3.01
C GLY A 44 18.94 3.40 -2.50
N PRO A 45 19.13 4.72 -2.65
CA PRO A 45 20.40 5.37 -2.34
C PRO A 45 20.61 5.59 -0.85
N GLY A 46 21.84 5.37 -0.39
CA GLY A 46 22.30 5.74 0.96
C GLY A 46 21.52 5.12 2.11
N ALA A 47 21.77 5.64 3.32
CA ALA A 47 20.95 5.34 4.47
C ALA A 47 19.62 6.09 4.36
N GLN A 48 18.50 5.37 4.45
CA GLN A 48 17.17 5.97 4.44
C GLN A 48 16.46 5.67 5.77
N PRO A 49 15.56 6.56 6.23
CA PRO A 49 14.72 6.26 7.38
C PRO A 49 13.80 5.06 7.10
N ARG A 50 13.37 4.40 8.17
CA ARG A 50 12.41 3.29 8.13
C ARG A 50 11.06 3.74 7.55
N TYR A 51 10.38 2.82 6.88
CA TYR A 51 9.03 3.04 6.33
C TYR A 51 7.97 2.68 7.36
N LEU A 52 6.90 3.47 7.41
CA LEU A 52 5.60 2.98 7.85
C LEU A 52 4.84 2.46 6.64
N ASN A 53 4.24 1.27 6.77
CA ASN A 53 3.47 0.62 5.71
C ASN A 53 2.13 0.10 6.24
N ALA A 54 1.12 0.17 5.40
CA ALA A 54 -0.21 -0.39 5.62
C ALA A 54 -0.87 -0.77 4.28
N VAL A 55 -1.99 -1.48 4.35
CA VAL A 55 -2.89 -1.76 3.23
C VAL A 55 -4.31 -1.32 3.63
N CYS A 56 -5.03 -0.72 2.70
CA CYS A 56 -6.45 -0.43 2.87
C CYS A 56 -7.31 -1.18 1.86
N GLU A 57 -8.50 -1.55 2.30
CA GLU A 57 -9.58 -2.03 1.45
C GLU A 57 -10.43 -0.84 1.01
N LEU A 58 -10.65 -0.72 -0.30
CA LEU A 58 -11.50 0.28 -0.91
C LEU A 58 -12.72 -0.37 -1.54
N ARG A 59 -13.83 0.37 -1.52
CA ARG A 59 -14.97 0.13 -2.41
C ARG A 59 -15.04 1.24 -3.45
N THR A 60 -14.94 0.90 -4.73
CA THR A 60 -14.81 1.91 -5.79
C THR A 60 -15.46 1.51 -7.11
N ASP A 61 -16.05 2.46 -7.81
CA ASP A 61 -16.54 2.33 -9.19
C ASP A 61 -15.52 2.78 -10.24
N ARG A 62 -14.36 3.30 -9.82
CA ARG A 62 -13.26 3.73 -10.68
C ARG A 62 -12.70 2.54 -11.47
N SER A 63 -12.28 2.81 -12.70
CA SER A 63 -11.48 1.85 -13.46
C SER A 63 -10.07 1.75 -12.85
N PRO A 64 -9.31 0.67 -13.11
CA PRO A 64 -7.96 0.49 -12.55
C PRO A 64 -7.02 1.65 -12.88
N PHE A 65 -7.09 2.16 -14.11
CA PHE A 65 -6.30 3.32 -14.54
C PHE A 65 -6.73 4.61 -13.88
N ARG A 66 -8.03 4.82 -13.64
CA ARG A 66 -8.50 6.01 -12.94
C ARG A 66 -8.15 5.98 -11.46
N LEU A 67 -8.24 4.81 -10.83
CA LEU A 67 -7.73 4.63 -9.46
C LEU A 67 -6.23 4.97 -9.42
N LEU A 68 -5.42 4.42 -10.33
CA LEU A 68 -3.99 4.75 -10.41
C LEU A 68 -3.75 6.27 -10.56
N ASP A 69 -4.43 6.92 -11.50
CA ASP A 69 -4.26 8.36 -11.74
C ASP A 69 -4.58 9.17 -10.46
N ASP A 70 -5.64 8.81 -9.73
CA ASP A 70 -6.01 9.44 -8.45
C ASP A 70 -4.96 9.24 -7.35
N LEU A 71 -4.40 8.03 -7.25
CA LEU A 71 -3.34 7.72 -6.29
C LEU A 71 -2.09 8.54 -6.58
N LEU A 72 -1.66 8.61 -7.85
CA LEU A 72 -0.52 9.44 -8.27
C LEU A 72 -0.74 10.92 -7.98
N ALA A 73 -1.95 11.42 -8.18
CA ALA A 73 -2.30 12.80 -7.83
C ALA A 73 -2.28 13.04 -6.31
N LEU A 74 -2.67 12.04 -5.50
CA LEU A 74 -2.58 12.10 -4.04
C LEU A 74 -1.13 12.10 -3.55
N GLU A 75 -0.26 11.30 -4.15
CA GLU A 75 1.19 11.33 -3.88
C GLU A 75 1.82 12.69 -4.19
N ALA A 76 1.47 13.27 -5.35
CA ALA A 76 1.98 14.59 -5.75
C ALA A 76 1.55 15.68 -4.76
N ARG A 77 0.31 15.65 -4.28
CA ARG A 77 -0.19 16.57 -3.24
C ARG A 77 0.55 16.44 -1.90
N HIS A 78 1.08 15.25 -1.60
CA HIS A 78 1.92 15.00 -0.43
C HIS A 78 3.41 15.21 -0.71
N GLY A 79 3.77 15.83 -1.84
CA GLY A 79 5.15 16.22 -2.14
C GLY A 79 6.05 15.07 -2.57
N ARG A 80 5.51 13.95 -3.07
CA ARG A 80 6.33 12.86 -3.60
C ARG A 80 7.21 13.37 -4.75
N GLN A 81 8.52 13.21 -4.62
CA GLN A 81 9.50 13.51 -5.68
C GLN A 81 10.06 12.21 -6.27
N ARG A 82 10.10 12.11 -7.60
CA ARG A 82 10.63 10.94 -8.32
C ARG A 82 12.00 11.27 -8.91
N SER A 83 13.06 11.14 -8.10
CA SER A 83 14.45 11.44 -8.50
C SER A 83 15.20 10.21 -9.01
N VAL A 84 15.40 9.22 -8.14
CA VAL A 84 16.06 7.94 -8.46
C VAL A 84 15.21 6.76 -8.02
N PRO A 85 15.41 5.55 -8.59
CA PRO A 85 14.69 4.36 -8.16
C PRO A 85 14.80 4.13 -6.65
N ASN A 86 13.67 3.86 -5.99
CA ASN A 86 13.56 3.60 -4.55
C ASN A 86 14.10 4.74 -3.65
N ALA A 87 14.06 6.00 -4.13
CA ALA A 87 14.32 7.14 -3.27
C ALA A 87 13.34 7.21 -2.09
N PRO A 88 13.77 7.82 -0.96
CA PRO A 88 12.87 8.17 0.14
C PRO A 88 11.67 8.99 -0.37
N ARG A 89 10.51 8.77 0.24
CA ARG A 89 9.25 9.36 -0.20
C ARG A 89 8.34 9.69 0.98
N THR A 90 7.64 10.81 0.80
CA THR A 90 6.59 11.27 1.71
C THR A 90 5.38 10.35 1.67
N LEU A 91 4.98 9.89 0.49
CA LEU A 91 3.86 8.97 0.28
C LEU A 91 4.10 8.09 -0.95
N ASP A 92 3.70 6.83 -0.86
CA ASP A 92 3.70 5.80 -1.90
C ASP A 92 2.36 5.07 -1.84
N LEU A 93 1.67 4.97 -2.98
CA LEU A 93 0.36 4.34 -3.10
C LEU A 93 0.36 3.39 -4.30
N ASP A 94 0.21 2.09 -4.02
CA ASP A 94 0.24 1.05 -5.06
C ASP A 94 -1.10 0.30 -5.11
N VAL A 95 -1.70 0.18 -6.30
CA VAL A 95 -2.85 -0.71 -6.53
C VAL A 95 -2.36 -2.16 -6.49
N VAL A 96 -2.63 -2.88 -5.40
CA VAL A 96 -2.17 -4.26 -5.19
C VAL A 96 -3.07 -5.25 -5.92
N TRP A 97 -4.38 -5.11 -5.76
CA TRP A 97 -5.36 -6.05 -6.29
C TRP A 97 -6.71 -5.36 -6.48
N MET A 98 -7.51 -5.82 -7.45
CA MET A 98 -8.88 -5.37 -7.65
C MET A 98 -9.76 -6.52 -8.14
N ASP A 99 -10.99 -6.57 -7.61
CA ASP A 99 -11.92 -7.66 -7.86
C ASP A 99 -12.29 -7.82 -9.34
N GLY A 100 -12.08 -9.04 -9.85
CA GLY A 100 -12.30 -9.39 -11.26
C GLY A 100 -11.42 -8.66 -12.26
N VAL A 101 -10.33 -8.02 -11.83
CA VAL A 101 -9.46 -7.21 -12.69
C VAL A 101 -8.09 -7.86 -12.87
N VAL A 102 -7.73 -8.07 -14.14
CA VAL A 102 -6.36 -8.36 -14.56
C VAL A 102 -5.93 -7.30 -15.55
N VAL A 103 -4.83 -6.61 -15.27
CA VAL A 103 -4.24 -5.59 -16.15
C VAL A 103 -2.78 -5.94 -16.37
N SER A 104 -2.34 -5.90 -17.63
CA SER A 104 -0.92 -5.99 -18.00
C SER A 104 -0.62 -4.88 -19.00
N SER A 105 -0.16 -3.73 -18.50
CA SER A 105 0.18 -2.56 -19.30
C SER A 105 1.43 -1.85 -18.75
N PRO A 106 2.59 -2.51 -18.69
CA PRO A 106 3.83 -1.89 -18.23
C PRO A 106 4.28 -0.75 -19.19
N PRO A 107 4.90 0.32 -18.68
CA PRO A 107 5.25 0.55 -17.28
C PRO A 107 4.10 1.12 -16.43
N ARG A 108 2.93 1.36 -17.03
CA ARG A 108 1.85 2.14 -16.41
C ARG A 108 1.15 1.40 -15.26
N LEU A 109 0.60 0.21 -15.53
CA LEU A 109 -0.17 -0.54 -14.54
C LEU A 109 -0.09 -2.03 -14.79
N VAL A 110 0.10 -2.79 -13.72
CA VAL A 110 -0.07 -4.24 -13.69
C VAL A 110 -0.86 -4.59 -12.43
N VAL A 111 -1.95 -5.34 -12.60
CA VAL A 111 -2.84 -5.78 -11.51
C VAL A 111 -3.12 -7.27 -11.70
N PRO A 112 -2.89 -8.13 -10.68
CA PRO A 112 -2.31 -7.83 -9.37
C PRO A 112 -0.88 -7.28 -9.46
N HIS A 113 -0.46 -6.47 -8.49
CA HIS A 113 0.84 -5.80 -8.54
C HIS A 113 1.99 -6.82 -8.57
N PRO A 114 2.88 -6.79 -9.57
CA PRO A 114 3.83 -7.87 -9.85
C PRO A 114 4.93 -7.97 -8.81
N ARG A 115 5.17 -6.90 -8.03
CA ARG A 115 6.13 -6.92 -6.92
C ARG A 115 5.46 -7.05 -5.56
N ALA A 116 4.14 -7.22 -5.48
CA ALA A 116 3.51 -7.53 -4.18
C ALA A 116 3.97 -8.91 -3.68
N PHE A 117 4.18 -9.84 -4.63
CA PHE A 117 4.85 -11.12 -4.42
C PHE A 117 6.20 -10.90 -3.70
N GLY A 118 6.38 -11.55 -2.56
CA GLY A 118 7.63 -11.52 -1.79
C GLY A 118 7.86 -10.26 -0.93
N ARG A 119 6.92 -9.31 -0.87
CA ARG A 119 7.05 -8.12 -0.01
C ARG A 119 6.28 -8.32 1.28
N SER A 120 7.00 -8.62 2.36
CA SER A 120 6.44 -8.79 3.70
C SER A 120 5.61 -7.59 4.15
N PHE A 121 6.09 -6.37 3.88
CA PHE A 121 5.43 -5.11 4.19
C PHE A 121 4.19 -4.79 3.33
N VAL A 122 3.81 -5.68 2.40
CA VAL A 122 2.53 -5.62 1.67
C VAL A 122 1.66 -6.81 2.08
N LEU A 123 2.24 -8.02 2.10
CA LEU A 123 1.48 -9.25 2.30
C LEU A 123 1.01 -9.46 3.74
N TRP A 124 1.80 -9.09 4.75
CA TRP A 124 1.34 -9.15 6.15
C TRP A 124 0.23 -8.13 6.45
N PRO A 125 0.35 -6.85 6.04
CA PRO A 125 -0.78 -5.91 6.07
C PRO A 125 -2.01 -6.45 5.34
N LEU A 126 -1.85 -6.96 4.11
CA LEU A 126 -2.99 -7.54 3.38
C LEU A 126 -3.61 -8.72 4.12
N ALA A 127 -2.80 -9.56 4.79
CA ALA A 127 -3.30 -10.70 5.55
C ALA A 127 -4.13 -10.31 6.77
N ASP A 128 -3.92 -9.11 7.34
CA ASP A 128 -4.78 -8.58 8.40
C ASP A 128 -6.22 -8.33 7.90
N LEU A 129 -6.41 -8.08 6.59
CA LEU A 129 -7.70 -7.82 5.96
C LEU A 129 -8.28 -9.02 5.20
N ASP A 130 -7.42 -9.77 4.52
CA ASP A 130 -7.79 -10.94 3.71
C ASP A 130 -6.63 -11.94 3.64
N ALA A 131 -6.55 -12.82 4.64
CA ALA A 131 -5.53 -13.85 4.73
C ALA A 131 -5.57 -14.87 3.58
N ALA A 132 -6.72 -15.08 2.93
CA ALA A 132 -6.82 -16.00 1.80
C ALA A 132 -6.18 -15.38 0.56
N LEU A 133 -6.52 -14.12 0.25
CA LEU A 133 -5.92 -13.38 -0.86
C LEU A 133 -4.42 -13.18 -0.65
N ALA A 134 -3.99 -12.79 0.55
CA ALA A 134 -2.57 -12.64 0.86
C ALA A 134 -1.78 -13.93 0.61
N ARG A 135 -2.31 -15.09 1.04
CA ARG A 135 -1.70 -16.39 0.74
C ARG A 135 -1.66 -16.70 -0.74
N SER A 136 -2.74 -16.42 -1.48
CA SER A 136 -2.77 -16.60 -2.93
C SER A 136 -1.69 -15.76 -3.63
N LEU A 137 -1.55 -14.49 -3.25
CA LEU A 137 -0.51 -13.59 -3.78
C LEU A 137 0.90 -13.94 -3.27
N ALA A 138 1.02 -14.73 -2.21
CA ALA A 138 2.31 -15.22 -1.71
C ALA A 138 2.74 -16.57 -2.33
N GLY A 139 1.96 -17.14 -3.26
CA GLY A 139 2.23 -18.48 -3.80
C GLY A 139 1.83 -19.62 -2.84
N GLY A 140 0.88 -19.38 -1.94
CA GLY A 140 0.24 -20.38 -1.09
C GLY A 140 0.44 -20.16 0.42
N SER A 141 1.56 -19.57 0.83
CA SER A 141 1.87 -19.34 2.25
C SER A 141 2.75 -18.11 2.46
N LEU A 142 2.53 -17.40 3.58
CA LEU A 142 3.39 -16.30 4.03
C LEU A 142 4.57 -16.80 4.89
N ALA A 143 4.67 -18.10 5.19
CA ALA A 143 5.67 -18.63 6.14
C ALA A 143 7.13 -18.35 5.74
N HIS A 144 7.39 -18.08 4.45
CA HIS A 144 8.71 -17.71 3.94
C HIS A 144 9.04 -16.21 4.12
N LEU A 145 8.11 -15.42 4.65
CA LEU A 145 8.23 -13.97 4.84
C LEU A 145 8.24 -13.64 6.33
N GLU A 146 9.32 -12.99 6.78
CA GLU A 146 9.37 -12.43 8.12
C GLU A 146 8.21 -11.43 8.32
N ARG A 147 7.50 -11.56 9.46
CA ARG A 147 6.46 -10.62 9.83
C ARG A 147 7.11 -9.33 10.35
N PRO A 148 6.88 -8.17 9.71
CA PRO A 148 7.43 -6.93 10.22
C PRO A 148 6.79 -6.55 11.57
N PRO A 149 7.45 -5.72 12.38
CA PRO A 149 6.88 -5.25 13.64
C PRO A 149 5.65 -4.39 13.39
N VAL A 150 4.57 -4.69 14.12
CA VAL A 150 3.38 -3.85 14.22
C VAL A 150 3.67 -2.72 15.21
N VAL A 151 3.49 -1.48 14.76
CA VAL A 151 3.69 -0.28 15.59
C VAL A 151 2.38 0.37 16.03
N ALA A 152 1.27 0.05 15.36
CA ALA A 152 -0.08 0.43 15.79
C ALA A 152 -1.12 -0.57 15.28
N HIS A 153 -2.17 -0.79 16.09
CA HIS A 153 -3.27 -1.71 15.78
C HIS A 153 -4.49 -1.00 15.19
N ALA A 154 -5.24 -1.73 14.36
CA ALA A 154 -6.31 -1.13 13.57
C ALA A 154 -7.44 -0.78 14.52
N ALA A 155 -7.69 0.52 14.69
CA ALA A 155 -8.74 1.00 15.58
C ALA A 155 -9.52 2.08 14.85
N GLY A 156 -10.81 1.85 14.60
CA GLY A 156 -11.79 2.82 14.08
C GLY A 156 -11.23 3.81 13.03
N CYS A 157 -10.70 4.94 13.49
CA CYS A 157 -10.07 5.99 12.70
C CYS A 157 -8.57 5.72 12.45
N ALA A 158 -8.29 4.77 11.56
CA ALA A 158 -6.98 4.36 11.05
C ALA A 158 -5.94 3.86 12.07
N TRP A 159 -5.18 4.72 12.76
CA TRP A 159 -4.18 4.32 13.78
C TRP A 159 -4.28 5.11 15.08
N THR A 160 -5.39 5.85 15.22
CA THR A 160 -5.79 6.75 16.32
C THR A 160 -4.79 7.86 16.70
N ARG A 161 -5.15 9.08 16.23
CA ARG A 161 -4.77 10.46 16.66
C ARG A 161 -3.41 10.71 17.29
#